data_AF-A0A2T2TRY0-F1
#
_entry.id   AF-A0A2T2TRY0-F1
#
_cell.length_a   1.000
_cell.length_b   1.000
_cell.length_c   1.000
_cell.angle_alpha   90.00
_cell.angle_beta   90.00
_cell.angle_gamma   90.00
#
_symmetry.space_group_name_H-M   'P 1'
#
loop_
_entity.id
_entity.type
_entity.pdbx_description
1 polymer ?
#
loop_
_entity_poly.entity_id
_entity_poly.type
_entity_poly.pdbx_seq_one_letter_code
_entity_poly.pdbx_strand_id
1 'polypeptide(L)'
;RAADVALITPLRDGMNVVTQEFITAATDQGVLILSELTGAAYLLPEALQVNPYDQGGLAEAIREAIEMPSGERRERIQTLKQTIRDLNVHRWADHFLDRLSTQRSASEQQSASPERRVEEQSAGEPVNEGM
;
A
#
# COMPACT_ATOMS: atom_id res chain seq x y z
N ARG A 1 -21.64 -10.06 -16.47
CA ARG A 1 -20.38 -10.57 -15.87
C ARG A 1 -20.61 -12.03 -15.48
N ALA A 2 -19.65 -12.92 -15.73
CA ALA A 2 -19.91 -14.37 -15.77
C ALA A 2 -19.01 -15.24 -14.86
N ALA A 3 -17.93 -14.69 -14.29
CA ALA A 3 -17.03 -15.47 -13.43
C ALA A 3 -17.45 -15.39 -11.96
N ASP A 4 -17.59 -16.55 -11.32
CA ASP A 4 -17.87 -16.68 -9.87
C ASP A 4 -16.60 -16.60 -9.02
N VAL A 5 -15.45 -16.99 -9.58
CA VAL A 5 -14.15 -17.00 -8.90
C VAL A 5 -13.08 -16.38 -9.80
N ALA A 6 -12.23 -15.53 -9.24
CA ALA A 6 -10.99 -15.09 -9.87
C ALA A 6 -9.78 -15.68 -9.15
N LEU A 7 -8.88 -16.28 -9.93
CA LEU A 7 -7.63 -16.85 -9.45
C LEU A 7 -6.46 -16.00 -9.97
N ILE A 8 -5.85 -15.22 -9.08
CA ILE A 8 -4.76 -14.31 -9.40
C ILE A 8 -3.50 -14.79 -8.69
N THR A 9 -2.63 -15.52 -9.41
CA THR A 9 -1.49 -16.23 -8.81
C THR A 9 -0.13 -15.83 -9.38
N PRO A 10 0.22 -14.53 -9.47
CA PRO A 10 1.56 -14.15 -9.89
C PRO A 10 2.61 -14.60 -8.85
N LEU A 11 3.80 -14.95 -9.34
CA LEU A 11 4.97 -15.24 -8.50
C LEU A 11 5.61 -13.98 -7.91
N ARG A 12 5.39 -12.82 -8.57
CA ARG A 12 5.80 -11.50 -8.09
C ARG A 12 5.05 -10.43 -8.88
N ASP A 13 4.35 -9.54 -8.19
CA ASP A 13 3.65 -8.42 -8.80
C ASP A 13 3.62 -7.22 -7.84
N GLY A 14 3.97 -6.03 -8.33
CA GLY A 14 3.96 -4.81 -7.52
C GLY A 14 2.54 -4.34 -7.20
N MET A 15 1.61 -4.46 -8.15
CA MET A 15 0.20 -4.11 -7.96
C MET A 15 -0.62 -4.78 -9.07
N ASN A 16 -1.64 -5.54 -8.69
CA ASN A 16 -2.50 -6.20 -9.67
C ASN A 16 -3.81 -5.43 -9.86
N VAL A 17 -3.92 -4.69 -10.96
CA VAL A 17 -5.14 -3.92 -11.28
C VAL A 17 -6.28 -4.84 -11.72
N VAL A 18 -5.98 -5.99 -12.32
CA VAL A 18 -6.98 -7.01 -12.69
C VAL A 18 -7.75 -7.49 -11.47
N THR A 19 -7.11 -7.59 -10.30
CA THR A 19 -7.79 -7.85 -9.03
C THR A 19 -8.86 -6.80 -8.71
N GLN A 20 -8.54 -5.51 -8.87
CA GLN A 20 -9.47 -4.42 -8.60
C GLN A 20 -10.61 -4.37 -9.63
N GLU A 21 -10.29 -4.64 -10.89
CA GLU A 21 -11.27 -4.78 -11.96
C GLU A 21 -12.24 -5.91 -11.65
N PHE A 22 -11.76 -7.08 -11.19
CA PHE A 22 -12.58 -8.21 -10.78
C PHE A 22 -13.44 -7.91 -9.54
N ILE A 23 -12.96 -7.13 -8.58
CA ILE A 23 -13.77 -6.75 -7.41
C ILE A 23 -14.88 -5.78 -7.84
N THR A 24 -14.55 -4.82 -8.70
CA THR A 24 -15.49 -3.79 -9.19
C THR A 24 -16.54 -4.38 -10.12
N ALA A 25 -16.09 -5.10 -11.15
CA ALA A 25 -16.36 -6.51 -11.32
C ALA A 25 -17.59 -7.20 -10.69
N ALA A 26 -17.30 -7.98 -9.68
CA ALA A 26 -18.12 -9.06 -9.22
C ALA A 26 -19.57 -8.63 -8.90
N THR A 27 -20.49 -9.57 -9.13
CA THR A 27 -21.78 -9.54 -8.45
C THR A 27 -21.56 -9.73 -6.95
N ASP A 28 -22.62 -9.79 -6.15
CA ASP A 28 -22.50 -9.96 -4.70
C ASP A 28 -22.08 -11.38 -4.28
N GLN A 29 -21.56 -12.19 -5.20
CA GLN A 29 -21.20 -13.60 -5.00
C GLN A 29 -19.79 -13.96 -5.51
N GLY A 30 -19.02 -12.99 -6.01
CA GLY A 30 -17.67 -13.27 -6.52
C GLY A 30 -16.68 -13.60 -5.40
N VAL A 31 -15.81 -14.58 -5.63
CA VAL A 31 -14.70 -14.93 -4.72
C VAL A 31 -13.37 -14.59 -5.38
N LEU A 32 -12.46 -14.01 -4.60
CA LEU A 32 -11.12 -13.68 -5.05
C LEU A 32 -10.10 -14.59 -4.34
N ILE A 33 -9.32 -15.32 -5.13
CA ILE A 33 -8.11 -16.03 -4.69
C ILE A 33 -6.91 -15.21 -5.18
N LEU A 34 -6.03 -14.84 -4.26
CA LEU A 34 -4.96 -13.86 -4.52
C LEU A 34 -3.62 -14.35 -3.98
N SER A 35 -2.59 -14.32 -4.82
CA SER A 35 -1.21 -14.59 -4.37
C SER A 35 -0.77 -13.56 -3.33
N GLU A 36 -0.24 -14.06 -2.21
CA GLU A 36 0.40 -13.24 -1.18
C GLU A 36 1.61 -12.44 -1.71
N LEU A 37 2.16 -12.85 -2.86
CA LEU A 37 3.30 -12.21 -3.53
C LEU A 37 2.88 -11.07 -4.48
N THR A 38 1.61 -10.65 -4.38
CA THR A 38 1.06 -9.47 -5.06
C THR A 38 1.05 -8.30 -4.08
N GLY A 39 1.50 -7.11 -4.50
CA GLY A 39 1.41 -5.93 -3.62
C GLY A 39 -0.01 -5.55 -3.20
N ALA A 40 -1.03 -5.97 -3.96
CA ALA A 40 -2.44 -5.82 -3.60
C ALA A 40 -2.88 -6.71 -2.42
N ALA A 41 -2.16 -7.80 -2.12
CA ALA A 41 -2.53 -8.75 -1.06
C ALA A 41 -2.59 -8.09 0.32
N TYR A 42 -1.66 -7.17 0.61
CA TYR A 42 -1.67 -6.41 1.86
C TYR A 42 -2.94 -5.57 2.04
N LEU A 43 -3.52 -5.08 0.94
CA LEU A 43 -4.71 -4.23 0.96
C LEU A 43 -6.01 -5.04 0.94
N LEU A 44 -5.95 -6.33 0.62
CA LEU A 44 -7.12 -7.17 0.36
C LEU A 44 -7.09 -8.45 1.22
N PRO A 45 -7.13 -8.32 2.56
CA PRO A 45 -7.04 -9.47 3.47
C PRO A 45 -8.26 -10.41 3.40
N GLU A 46 -9.42 -9.95 2.90
CA GLU A 46 -10.62 -10.78 2.77
C GLU A 46 -10.60 -11.72 1.55
N ALA A 47 -9.61 -11.57 0.66
CA ALA A 47 -9.34 -12.55 -0.38
C ALA A 47 -8.83 -13.87 0.23
N LEU A 48 -9.03 -14.98 -0.48
CA LEU A 48 -8.33 -16.22 -0.15
C LEU A 48 -6.87 -16.07 -0.56
N GLN A 49 -6.02 -15.73 0.40
CA GLN A 49 -4.60 -15.53 0.15
C GLN A 49 -3.87 -16.86 0.04
N VAL A 50 -3.07 -17.00 -1.00
CA VAL A 50 -2.36 -18.24 -1.32
C VAL A 50 -0.89 -17.98 -1.59
N ASN A 51 -0.04 -18.91 -1.16
CA ASN A 51 1.32 -18.99 -1.67
C ASN A 51 1.28 -19.70 -3.05
N PRO A 52 1.67 -19.04 -4.15
CA PRO A 52 1.59 -19.64 -5.48
C PRO A 52 2.56 -20.81 -5.70
N TYR A 53 3.54 -21.01 -4.80
CA TYR A 53 4.43 -22.17 -4.82
C TYR A 53 3.83 -23.40 -4.12
N ASP A 54 2.78 -23.23 -3.32
CA ASP A 54 2.08 -24.33 -2.65
C ASP A 54 0.89 -24.79 -3.49
N GLN A 55 1.12 -25.84 -4.29
CA GLN A 55 0.06 -26.44 -5.12
C GLN A 55 -1.08 -27.04 -4.27
N GLY A 56 -0.78 -27.53 -3.07
CA GLY A 56 -1.77 -28.11 -2.17
C GLY A 56 -2.68 -27.04 -1.59
N GLY A 57 -2.08 -25.97 -1.06
CA GLY A 57 -2.79 -24.79 -0.58
C GLY A 57 -3.60 -24.10 -1.68
N LEU A 58 -3.10 -24.08 -2.92
CA LEU A 58 -3.84 -23.54 -4.05
C LEU A 58 -5.09 -24.38 -4.39
N ALA A 59 -4.94 -25.71 -4.42
CA ALA A 59 -6.07 -26.62 -4.66
C ALA A 59 -7.13 -26.50 -3.55
N GLU A 60 -6.68 -26.37 -2.31
CA GLU A 60 -7.55 -26.13 -1.15
C GLU A 60 -8.33 -24.82 -1.29
N ALA A 61 -7.67 -23.72 -1.64
CA ALA A 61 -8.30 -22.42 -1.83
C ALA A 61 -9.32 -22.41 -2.99
N ILE A 62 -9.04 -23.16 -4.06
CA ILE A 62 -9.99 -23.33 -5.17
C ILE A 62 -11.23 -24.10 -4.68
N ARG A 63 -11.05 -25.18 -3.92
CA ARG A 63 -12.17 -25.93 -3.33
C ARG A 63 -12.99 -25.04 -2.40
N GLU A 64 -12.32 -24.34 -1.48
CA GLU A 64 -12.95 -23.39 -0.56
C GLU A 64 -13.77 -22.35 -1.32
N ALA A 65 -13.20 -21.71 -2.36
CA ALA A 65 -13.93 -20.72 -3.15
C ALA A 65 -15.21 -21.28 -3.79
N ILE A 66 -15.15 -22.50 -4.33
CA ILE A 66 -16.29 -23.15 -5.01
C ILE A 66 -17.35 -23.62 -4.00
N GLU A 67 -16.96 -24.01 -2.81
CA GLU A 67 -17.86 -24.52 -1.76
C GLU A 67 -18.34 -23.42 -0.79
N MET A 68 -17.73 -22.23 -0.83
CA MET A 68 -18.00 -21.12 0.10
C MET A 68 -19.49 -20.75 0.14
N PRO A 69 -20.13 -20.69 1.33
CA PRO A 69 -21.53 -20.30 1.45
C PRO A 69 -21.82 -18.90 0.90
N SER A 70 -22.99 -18.70 0.29
CA SER A 70 -23.39 -17.43 -0.33
C SER A 70 -23.35 -16.21 0.60
N GLY A 71 -23.57 -16.43 1.91
CA GLY A 71 -23.45 -15.39 2.93
C GLY A 71 -22.02 -14.89 3.09
N GLU A 72 -21.07 -15.82 3.23
CA GLU A 72 -19.64 -15.53 3.36
C GLU A 72 -19.09 -14.89 2.08
N ARG A 73 -19.46 -15.41 0.90
CA ARG A 73 -19.07 -14.79 -0.39
C ARG A 73 -19.48 -13.32 -0.45
N ARG A 74 -20.72 -13.04 -0.03
CA ARG A 74 -21.27 -11.68 -0.02
C ARG A 74 -20.52 -10.79 0.96
N GLU A 75 -20.26 -11.27 2.16
CA GLU A 75 -19.51 -10.52 3.16
C GLU A 75 -18.11 -10.15 2.63
N ARG A 76 -17.34 -11.13 2.20
CA ARG A 76 -15.98 -10.93 1.67
C ARG A 76 -15.97 -9.95 0.50
N ILE A 77 -16.82 -10.15 -0.51
CA ILE A 77 -16.80 -9.28 -1.70
C ILE A 77 -17.26 -7.86 -1.41
N GLN A 78 -18.19 -7.64 -0.47
CA GLN A 78 -18.58 -6.30 -0.06
C GLN A 78 -17.45 -5.58 0.68
N THR A 79 -16.74 -6.26 1.56
CA THR A 79 -15.56 -5.69 2.23
C THR A 79 -14.48 -5.32 1.23
N LEU A 80 -14.16 -6.22 0.28
CA LEU A 80 -13.21 -5.92 -0.79
C LEU A 80 -13.64 -4.71 -1.63
N LYS A 81 -14.93 -4.62 -2.00
CA LYS A 81 -15.47 -3.46 -2.73
C LYS A 81 -15.33 -2.17 -1.93
N GLN A 82 -15.54 -2.22 -0.61
CA GLN A 82 -15.36 -1.05 0.25
C GLN A 82 -13.90 -0.60 0.26
N THR A 83 -12.96 -1.53 0.43
CA THR A 83 -11.53 -1.23 0.40
C THR A 83 -11.09 -0.59 -0.91
N ILE A 84 -11.57 -1.09 -2.06
CA ILE A 84 -11.27 -0.50 -3.38
C ILE A 84 -11.85 0.93 -3.52
N ARG A 85 -13.02 1.22 -2.95
CA ARG A 85 -13.58 2.59 -2.97
C ARG A 85 -12.73 3.56 -2.14
N ASP A 86 -12.24 3.10 -0.99
CA ASP A 86 -11.46 3.91 -0.06
C ASP A 86 -10.02 4.17 -0.54
N LEU A 87 -9.48 3.26 -1.36
CA LEU A 87 -8.14 3.30 -1.94
C LEU A 87 -8.14 3.68 -3.42
N ASN A 88 -8.93 4.68 -3.79
CA ASN A 88 -9.02 5.12 -5.19
C ASN A 88 -7.77 5.88 -5.68
N VAL A 89 -7.62 5.95 -7.00
CA VAL A 89 -6.45 6.55 -7.69
C VAL A 89 -6.24 8.03 -7.36
N HIS A 90 -7.32 8.80 -7.11
CA HIS A 90 -7.21 10.22 -6.78
C HIS A 90 -6.53 10.40 -5.43
N ARG A 91 -6.97 9.64 -4.41
CA ARG A 91 -6.36 9.66 -3.08
C ARG A 91 -4.88 9.27 -3.11
N TRP A 92 -4.51 8.27 -3.93
CA TRP A 92 -3.11 7.91 -4.11
C TRP A 92 -2.30 9.06 -4.74
N ALA A 93 -2.81 9.69 -5.79
CA ALA A 93 -2.14 10.80 -6.48
C ALA A 93 -1.98 12.02 -5.57
N ASP A 94 -3.03 12.39 -4.84
CA ASP A 94 -3.01 13.51 -3.89
C ASP A 94 -1.95 13.27 -2.80
N HIS A 95 -1.95 12.08 -2.19
CA HIS A 95 -0.96 11.73 -1.18
C HIS A 95 0.46 11.72 -1.75
N PHE A 96 0.66 11.20 -2.96
CA PHE A 96 1.98 11.19 -3.60
C PHE A 96 2.50 12.63 -3.85
N LEU A 97 1.65 13.50 -4.40
CA LEU A 97 2.01 14.89 -4.69
C LEU A 97 2.26 15.70 -3.41
N ASP A 98 1.45 15.52 -2.37
CA ASP A 98 1.63 16.17 -1.07
C ASP A 98 2.97 15.81 -0.42
N ARG A 99 3.36 14.53 -0.51
CA ARG A 99 4.66 14.07 -0.01
C ARG A 99 5.81 14.67 -0.80
N LEU A 100 5.67 14.82 -2.12
CA LEU A 100 6.68 15.49 -2.96
C LEU A 100 6.80 16.99 -2.63
N SER A 101 5.69 17.71 -2.46
CA SER A 101 5.72 19.13 -2.09
C SER A 101 6.31 19.37 -0.71
N THR A 102 6.02 18.47 0.24
CA THR A 102 6.58 18.52 1.59
C THR A 102 8.10 18.33 1.58
N GLN A 103 8.60 17.36 0.82
CA GLN A 103 10.04 17.11 0.67
C GLN A 103 10.76 18.31 0.04
N ARG A 104 10.18 18.91 -1.00
CA ARG A 104 10.72 20.11 -1.65
C ARG A 104 10.84 21.29 -0.66
N SER A 105 9.77 21.54 0.11
CA SER A 105 9.75 22.63 1.09
C SER A 105 10.80 22.44 2.18
N ALA A 106 10.99 21.19 2.65
CA ALA A 106 12.03 20.86 3.62
C ALA A 106 13.45 21.09 3.06
N SER A 107 13.70 20.73 1.80
CA SER A 107 15.00 20.97 1.15
C SER A 107 15.31 22.46 0.95
N GLU A 108 14.31 23.29 0.67
CA GLU A 108 14.47 24.74 0.48
C GLU A 108 14.76 25.44 1.82
N GLN A 109 14.10 25.04 2.92
CA GLN A 109 14.36 25.56 4.27
C GLN A 109 15.75 25.19 4.82
N GLN A 110 16.23 23.98 4.50
CA GLN A 110 17.56 23.53 4.89
C GLN A 110 18.67 24.24 4.11
N SER A 111 18.42 24.57 2.84
CA SER A 111 19.34 25.35 2.00
C SER A 111 19.35 26.85 2.35
N ALA A 112 18.27 27.35 2.97
CA ALA A 112 18.11 28.75 3.35
C ALA A 112 18.59 29.09 4.78
N SER A 113 19.18 28.14 5.52
CA SER A 113 19.81 28.42 6.82
C SER A 113 21.27 28.87 6.60
N PRO A 114 21.60 30.17 6.73
CA PRO A 114 22.96 30.63 6.62
C PRO A 114 23.66 30.45 7.97
N GLU A 115 24.94 30.12 7.90
CA GLU A 115 25.91 30.09 8.98
C GLU A 115 25.66 31.17 10.05
N ARG A 116 25.06 30.79 11.18
CA ARG A 116 25.02 31.60 12.41
C ARG A 116 25.66 30.82 13.54
N ARG A 117 27.00 30.70 13.53
CA ARG A 117 27.76 30.36 14.75
C ARG A 117 29.24 30.77 14.80
N VAL A 118 29.87 31.29 13.75
CA VAL A 118 31.36 31.45 13.81
C VAL A 118 31.85 32.81 14.33
N GLU A 119 31.05 33.88 14.40
CA GLU A 119 31.61 35.23 14.68
C GLU A 119 31.54 35.77 16.12
N GLU A 120 30.93 35.08 17.09
CA GLU A 120 30.75 35.67 18.45
C GLU A 120 31.82 35.27 19.50
N GLN A 121 32.91 34.58 19.11
CA GLN A 121 33.98 34.18 20.04
C GLN A 121 35.37 34.80 19.75
N SER A 122 35.47 35.74 18.80
CA SER A 122 36.73 36.44 18.52
C SER A 122 36.65 37.94 18.81
N ALA A 123 36.37 38.26 20.08
CA ALA A 123 36.65 39.56 20.70
C ALA A 123 36.86 39.24 22.19
N GLY A 124 38.06 38.97 22.68
CA GLY A 124 39.19 39.90 22.71
C GLY A 124 39.18 40.60 24.07
N GLU A 125 39.87 40.05 25.07
CA GLU A 125 40.25 40.80 26.28
C GLU A 125 41.71 40.47 26.69
N PRO A 126 42.50 41.48 27.11
CA PRO A 126 43.96 41.40 27.13
C PRO A 126 44.54 40.78 28.40
N VAL A 127 45.74 40.25 28.22
CA VAL A 127 46.66 39.76 29.26
C VAL A 127 46.95 40.88 30.28
N ASN A 128 46.76 40.58 31.57
CA ASN A 128 47.26 41.41 32.67
C ASN A 128 48.32 40.61 33.45
N GLU A 129 49.59 40.79 33.10
CA GLU A 129 50.73 40.33 33.92
C GLU A 129 50.95 41.35 35.05
N GLY A 130 50.75 40.89 36.29
CA GLY A 130 51.06 41.63 37.49
C GLY A 130 51.89 40.78 38.44
N MET A 131 53.12 41.26 38.69
CA MET A 131 54.15 40.84 39.67
C MET A 131 55.06 39.66 39.34
#